data_AF-A0AAJ1VBX1-F1
#
_entry.id   AF-A0AAJ1VBX1-F1
#
_cell.length_a   1.000
_cell.length_b   1.000
_cell.length_c   1.000
_cell.angle_alpha   90.00
_cell.angle_beta   90.00
_cell.angle_gamma   90.00
#
_symmetry.space_group_name_H-M   'P 1'
#
loop_
_entity.id
_entity.type
_entity.pdbx_description
1 polymer ?
#
loop_
_entity_poly.entity_id
_entity_poly.type
_entity_poly.pdbx_seq_one_letter_code
_entity_poly.pdbx_strand_id
1 'polypeptide(L)'
;MQLEKLVAFHKTIGDVTRIRIISILANGPKHGQALAGILKLTAPTISHHLSKLKDINLVKDRREKNTVYYFLNEDVLKHYSSALPKMVSTKGDSNIMDNQKLILEHKKILENFFTPDGRLKTIPAQRKKKMIVLHHIGSLLEKGRKYPEKELNEFIQSFHDDYATIRRELIIGSIMYRENSIYELNPREMWADIG
;
A
#
# COMPACT_ATOMS: atom_id res chain seq x y z
N MET A 1 -16.82 12.30 24.82
CA MET A 1 -15.39 12.64 24.58
C MET A 1 -14.65 11.74 23.56
N GLN A 2 -14.53 10.40 23.71
CA GLN A 2 -13.85 9.57 22.68
C GLN A 2 -14.74 9.26 21.45
N LEU A 3 -16.03 8.93 21.67
CA LEU A 3 -16.97 8.61 20.59
C LEU A 3 -17.27 9.83 19.69
N GLU A 4 -17.38 11.03 20.27
CA GLU A 4 -17.60 12.26 19.49
C GLU A 4 -16.45 12.56 18.54
N LYS A 5 -15.19 12.33 18.98
CA LYS A 5 -14.02 12.46 18.11
C LYS A 5 -14.04 11.44 16.98
N LEU A 6 -14.45 10.20 17.27
CA LEU A 6 -14.62 9.17 16.25
C LEU A 6 -15.71 9.53 15.23
N VAL A 7 -16.84 10.06 15.69
CA VAL A 7 -17.91 10.58 14.83
C VAL A 7 -17.43 11.76 13.98
N ALA A 8 -16.72 12.71 14.59
CA ALA A 8 -16.17 13.87 13.89
C ALA A 8 -15.16 13.45 12.80
N PHE A 9 -14.30 12.47 13.12
CA PHE A 9 -13.38 11.86 12.15
C PHE A 9 -14.16 11.29 10.95
N HIS A 10 -15.12 10.40 11.18
CA HIS A 10 -15.89 9.76 10.10
C HIS A 10 -16.73 10.74 9.28
N LYS A 11 -17.37 11.73 9.92
CA LYS A 11 -18.07 12.83 9.22
C LYS A 11 -17.12 13.67 8.36
N THR A 12 -15.87 13.83 8.81
CA THR A 12 -14.87 14.61 8.09
C THR A 12 -14.28 13.83 6.93
N ILE A 13 -13.99 12.54 7.07
CA ILE A 13 -13.44 11.73 5.97
C ILE A 13 -14.50 11.22 5.00
N GLY A 14 -15.79 11.26 5.36
CA GLY A 14 -16.93 10.89 4.50
C GLY A 14 -17.20 11.85 3.33
N ASP A 15 -16.15 12.37 2.70
CA ASP A 15 -16.18 13.31 1.58
C ASP A 15 -15.09 12.93 0.58
N VAL A 16 -15.49 12.78 -0.69
CA VAL A 16 -14.63 12.25 -1.75
C VAL A 16 -13.38 13.11 -1.96
N THR A 17 -13.50 14.44 -1.92
CA THR A 17 -12.37 15.35 -2.12
C THR A 17 -11.37 15.23 -0.98
N ARG A 18 -11.84 15.15 0.27
CA ARG A 18 -10.97 14.94 1.44
C ARG A 18 -10.24 13.60 1.39
N ILE A 19 -10.90 12.51 0.97
CA ILE A 19 -10.23 11.22 0.74
C ILE A 19 -9.14 11.34 -0.33
N ARG A 20 -9.41 12.05 -1.44
CA ARG A 20 -8.40 12.29 -2.47
C ARG A 20 -7.20 13.10 -1.95
N ILE A 21 -7.44 14.15 -1.15
CA ILE A 21 -6.37 14.92 -0.50
C ILE A 21 -5.52 14.00 0.40
N ILE A 22 -6.16 13.18 1.24
CA ILE A 22 -5.47 12.22 2.12
C ILE A 22 -4.59 11.26 1.29
N SER A 23 -5.13 10.71 0.19
CA SER A 23 -4.40 9.81 -0.70
C SER A 23 -3.19 10.49 -1.36
N ILE A 24 -3.32 11.75 -1.78
CA ILE A 24 -2.19 12.51 -2.34
C ILE A 24 -1.12 12.75 -1.27
N LEU A 25 -1.52 13.18 -0.07
CA LEU A 25 -0.60 13.48 1.02
C LEU A 25 0.08 12.24 1.61
N ALA A 26 -0.51 11.05 1.46
CA ALA A 26 0.13 9.78 1.80
C ALA A 26 1.37 9.49 0.93
N ASN A 27 1.46 10.09 -0.27
CA ASN A 27 2.64 10.01 -1.14
C ASN A 27 3.65 11.15 -0.88
N GLY A 28 3.50 11.87 0.23
CA GLY A 28 4.40 12.91 0.67
C GLY A 28 3.79 14.31 0.65
N PRO A 29 4.51 15.30 1.23
CA PRO A 29 3.96 16.61 1.53
C PRO A 29 3.66 17.42 0.27
N LYS A 30 2.58 18.21 0.27
CA LYS A 30 2.21 19.10 -0.84
C LYS A 30 1.80 20.48 -0.32
N HIS A 31 2.10 21.52 -1.08
CA HIS A 31 1.55 22.85 -0.82
C HIS A 31 0.14 23.00 -1.40
N GLY A 32 -0.65 23.94 -0.85
CA GLY A 32 -2.07 24.09 -1.20
C GLY A 32 -2.35 24.29 -2.70
N GLN A 33 -1.52 25.09 -3.39
CA GLN A 33 -1.66 25.32 -4.84
C GLN A 33 -1.42 24.05 -5.67
N ALA A 34 -0.50 23.16 -5.25
CA ALA A 34 -0.30 21.89 -5.96
C ALA A 34 -1.51 20.98 -5.81
N LEU A 35 -2.10 20.91 -4.62
CA LEU A 35 -3.33 20.15 -4.37
C LEU A 35 -4.50 20.67 -5.22
N ALA A 36 -4.62 22.00 -5.34
CA ALA A 36 -5.62 22.64 -6.20
C ALA A 36 -5.45 22.24 -7.67
N GLY A 37 -4.21 22.30 -8.18
CA GLY A 37 -3.88 21.89 -9.54
C GLY A 37 -4.17 20.41 -9.81
N ILE A 38 -3.69 19.51 -8.94
CA ILE A 38 -3.87 18.05 -9.09
C ILE A 38 -5.36 17.67 -9.08
N LEU A 39 -6.13 18.27 -8.17
CA LEU A 39 -7.55 17.96 -8.00
C LEU A 39 -8.46 18.75 -8.94
N LYS A 40 -7.92 19.68 -9.74
CA LYS A 40 -8.66 20.60 -10.60
C LYS A 40 -9.73 21.38 -9.83
N LEU A 41 -9.36 21.89 -8.64
CA LEU A 41 -10.22 22.67 -7.76
C LEU A 41 -9.59 24.03 -7.47
N THR A 42 -10.40 24.96 -6.95
CA THR A 42 -9.89 26.28 -6.55
C THR A 42 -9.09 26.21 -5.25
N ALA A 43 -8.12 27.12 -5.09
CA ALA A 43 -7.34 27.21 -3.86
C ALA A 43 -8.20 27.49 -2.60
N PRO A 44 -9.26 28.33 -2.65
CA PRO A 44 -10.20 28.45 -1.54
C PRO A 44 -10.91 27.13 -1.18
N THR A 45 -11.37 26.36 -2.18
CA THR A 45 -11.99 25.04 -1.95
C THR A 45 -11.03 24.08 -1.26
N ILE A 46 -9.78 24.01 -1.71
CA ILE A 46 -8.75 23.18 -1.07
C ILE A 46 -8.46 23.64 0.35
N SER A 47 -8.36 24.95 0.58
CA SER A 47 -8.11 25.51 1.91
C SER A 47 -9.22 25.12 2.89
N HIS A 48 -10.48 25.14 2.44
CA HIS A 48 -11.63 24.68 3.23
C HIS A 48 -11.51 23.19 3.62
N HIS A 49 -11.19 22.32 2.66
CA HIS A 49 -11.02 20.89 2.94
C HIS A 49 -9.83 20.63 3.88
N LEU A 50 -8.71 21.33 3.68
CA LEU A 50 -7.53 21.23 4.54
C LEU A 50 -7.82 21.72 5.96
N SER A 51 -8.60 22.80 6.12
CA SER A 51 -9.04 23.26 7.45
C SER A 51 -9.82 22.18 8.19
N LYS A 52 -10.83 21.59 7.54
CA LYS A 52 -11.62 20.51 8.18
C LYS A 52 -10.77 19.29 8.55
N LEU A 53 -9.78 18.94 7.72
CA LEU A 53 -8.85 17.84 8.00
C LEU A 53 -7.88 18.19 9.14
N LYS A 54 -7.48 19.46 9.27
CA LYS A 54 -6.70 19.97 10.40
C LYS A 54 -7.49 19.98 11.71
N ASP A 55 -8.79 20.28 11.67
CA ASP A 55 -9.65 20.31 12.86
C ASP A 55 -9.68 18.97 13.60
N ILE A 56 -9.57 17.86 12.86
CA ILE A 56 -9.46 16.49 13.40
C ILE A 56 -8.01 16.01 13.55
N ASN A 57 -7.03 16.90 13.38
CA ASN A 57 -5.59 16.62 13.42
C ASN A 57 -5.12 15.53 12.42
N LEU A 58 -5.89 15.30 11.35
CA LEU A 58 -5.56 14.33 10.31
C LEU A 58 -4.55 14.89 9.31
N VAL A 59 -4.55 16.22 9.11
CA VAL A 59 -3.54 16.91 8.33
C VAL A 59 -2.82 17.91 9.24
N LYS A 60 -1.50 17.99 9.11
CA LYS A 60 -0.65 19.00 9.73
C LYS A 60 -0.09 19.92 8.66
N ASP A 61 0.39 21.09 9.06
CA ASP A 61 1.10 22.00 8.18
C ASP A 61 2.43 22.46 8.78
N ARG A 62 3.38 22.77 7.88
CA ARG A 62 4.66 23.39 8.21
C ARG A 62 4.92 24.49 7.21
N ARG A 63 5.36 25.65 7.70
CA ARG A 63 5.81 26.75 6.84
C ARG A 63 7.29 26.60 6.55
N GLU A 64 7.64 26.62 5.27
CA GLU A 64 9.01 26.64 4.77
C GLU A 64 9.17 27.86 3.88
N LYS A 65 9.98 28.82 4.33
CA LYS A 65 10.10 30.15 3.71
C LYS A 65 8.71 30.78 3.54
N ASN A 66 8.30 31.05 2.30
CA ASN A 66 7.01 31.67 1.97
C ASN A 66 5.90 30.66 1.64
N THR A 67 6.17 29.35 1.75
CA THR A 67 5.23 28.29 1.32
C THR A 67 4.80 27.43 2.50
N VAL A 68 3.51 27.14 2.58
CA VAL A 68 2.94 26.21 3.56
C VAL A 68 2.78 24.85 2.92
N TYR A 69 3.40 23.84 3.52
CA TYR A 69 3.30 22.44 3.13
C TYR A 69 2.40 21.69 4.09
N TYR A 70 1.56 20.81 3.56
CA TYR A 70 0.64 19.97 4.31
C TYR A 70 1.15 18.52 4.32
N PHE A 71 0.94 17.85 5.45
CA PHE A 71 1.43 16.51 5.76
C PHE A 71 0.28 15.68 6.32
N LEU A 72 0.19 14.41 5.91
CA LEU A 72 -0.75 13.47 6.51
C LEU A 72 -0.24 13.06 7.90
N ASN A 73 -1.13 13.08 8.89
CA ASN A 73 -0.86 12.49 10.21
C ASN A 73 -1.32 11.02 10.21
N GLU A 74 -0.41 10.13 9.81
CA GLU A 74 -0.71 8.70 9.68
C GLU A 74 -1.14 8.04 11.00
N ASP A 75 -0.60 8.48 12.13
CA ASP A 75 -0.93 7.91 13.43
C ASP A 75 -2.40 8.17 13.78
N VAL A 76 -2.90 9.38 13.51
CA VAL A 76 -4.31 9.73 13.68
C VAL A 76 -5.20 8.92 12.74
N LEU A 77 -4.78 8.76 11.49
CA LEU A 77 -5.50 7.93 10.51
C LEU A 77 -5.63 6.48 11.00
N LYS A 78 -4.52 5.85 11.40
CA LYS A 78 -4.47 4.46 11.91
C LYS A 78 -5.24 4.29 13.22
N HIS A 79 -5.15 5.27 14.11
CA HIS A 79 -5.86 5.25 15.39
C HIS A 79 -7.38 5.22 15.19
N TYR A 80 -7.93 6.16 14.40
CA TYR A 80 -9.38 6.25 14.22
C TYR A 80 -9.95 5.21 13.25
N SER A 81 -9.21 4.81 12.21
CA SER A 81 -9.66 3.75 11.29
C SER A 81 -9.75 2.38 11.96
N SER A 82 -8.85 2.08 12.90
CA SER A 82 -8.89 0.84 13.68
C SER A 82 -9.83 0.89 14.88
N ALA A 83 -10.36 2.07 15.26
CA ALA A 83 -11.19 2.23 16.44
C ALA A 83 -12.58 1.59 16.29
N LEU A 84 -13.27 1.81 15.16
CA LEU A 84 -14.59 1.21 14.92
C LEU A 84 -14.55 -0.32 14.92
N PRO A 85 -13.63 -0.99 14.18
CA PRO A 85 -13.51 -2.44 14.22
C PRO A 85 -13.25 -2.97 15.65
N LYS A 86 -12.34 -2.34 16.41
CA LYS A 86 -12.06 -2.73 17.81
C LYS A 86 -13.29 -2.62 18.73
N MET A 87 -14.14 -1.61 18.52
CA MET A 87 -15.34 -1.41 19.32
C MET A 87 -16.44 -2.43 19.02
N VAL A 88 -16.56 -2.86 17.77
CA VAL A 88 -17.52 -3.92 17.39
C VAL A 88 -17.00 -5.29 17.86
N SER A 89 -15.69 -5.53 17.76
CA SER A 89 -15.06 -6.80 18.15
C SER A 89 -15.03 -7.12 19.65
N THR A 90 -15.46 -6.21 20.54
CA THR A 90 -15.68 -6.56 21.97
C THR A 90 -16.89 -7.49 22.21
N LYS A 91 -17.71 -7.74 21.19
CA LYS A 91 -18.65 -8.87 21.17
C LYS A 91 -18.37 -9.73 19.94
N GLY A 92 -17.38 -10.61 20.07
CA GLY A 92 -17.15 -11.78 19.23
C GLY A 92 -17.10 -11.53 17.73
N ASP A 93 -15.92 -11.23 17.18
CA ASP A 93 -15.69 -11.34 15.73
C ASP A 93 -14.23 -11.74 15.45
N SER A 94 -14.08 -12.99 14.99
CA SER A 94 -12.85 -13.70 14.60
C SER A 94 -12.02 -12.98 13.51
N ASN A 95 -12.63 -12.13 12.69
CA ASN A 95 -12.05 -11.63 11.44
C ASN A 95 -10.85 -10.66 11.58
N ILE A 96 -10.69 -9.94 12.70
CA ILE A 96 -9.55 -9.00 12.86
C ILE A 96 -8.31 -9.73 13.39
N MET A 97 -8.49 -10.67 14.32
CA MET A 97 -7.39 -11.50 14.81
C MET A 97 -6.84 -12.39 13.70
N ASP A 98 -7.72 -12.93 12.84
CA ASP A 98 -7.32 -13.79 11.73
C ASP A 98 -6.48 -13.02 10.69
N ASN A 99 -6.86 -11.78 10.36
CA ASN A 99 -6.07 -10.94 9.44
C ASN A 99 -4.72 -10.53 10.03
N GLN A 100 -4.66 -10.14 11.31
CA GLN A 100 -3.37 -9.81 11.95
C GLN A 100 -2.46 -11.04 12.06
N LYS A 101 -3.03 -12.20 12.40
CA LYS A 101 -2.30 -13.47 12.47
C LYS A 101 -1.77 -13.86 11.10
N LEU A 102 -2.57 -13.71 10.04
CA LEU A 102 -2.17 -14.00 8.66
C LEU A 102 -1.05 -13.06 8.19
N ILE A 103 -1.15 -11.75 8.47
CA ILE A 103 -0.09 -10.78 8.15
C ILE A 103 1.21 -11.15 8.87
N LEU A 104 1.13 -11.52 10.16
CA LEU A 104 2.29 -11.94 10.94
C LEU A 104 2.89 -13.25 10.42
N GLU A 105 2.05 -14.21 10.00
CA GLU A 105 2.47 -15.46 9.38
C GLU A 105 3.22 -15.19 8.07
N HIS A 106 2.67 -14.37 7.18
CA HIS A 106 3.31 -13.99 5.92
C HIS A 106 4.65 -13.31 6.14
N LYS A 107 4.72 -12.38 7.11
CA LYS A 107 5.97 -11.71 7.48
C LYS A 107 7.04 -12.70 7.94
N LYS A 108 6.70 -13.62 8.85
CA LYS A 108 7.62 -14.66 9.32
C LYS A 108 8.09 -15.57 8.20
N ILE A 109 7.21 -15.91 7.26
CA ILE A 109 7.58 -16.70 6.08
C ILE A 109 8.62 -15.94 5.26
N LEU A 110 8.40 -14.65 4.97
CA LEU A 110 9.38 -13.84 4.23
C LEU A 110 10.72 -13.75 4.96
N GLU A 111 10.73 -13.48 6.27
CA GLU A 111 11.96 -13.45 7.09
C GLU A 111 12.72 -14.79 7.08
N ASN A 112 12.00 -15.91 7.00
CA ASN A 112 12.61 -17.23 6.93
C ASN A 112 13.25 -17.49 5.56
N PHE A 113 12.63 -17.06 4.47
CA PHE A 113 13.11 -17.34 3.11
C PHE A 113 14.09 -16.30 2.58
N PHE A 114 14.01 -15.04 3.02
CA PHE A 114 14.94 -14.00 2.60
C PHE A 114 16.09 -13.84 3.60
N THR A 115 17.25 -13.50 3.07
CA THR A 115 18.40 -13.05 3.86
C THR A 115 18.29 -11.55 4.17
N PRO A 116 19.01 -11.03 5.18
CA PRO A 116 18.97 -9.60 5.52
C PRO A 116 19.38 -8.67 4.36
N ASP A 117 20.22 -9.14 3.44
CA ASP A 117 20.63 -8.45 2.20
C ASP A 117 19.60 -8.57 1.06
N GLY A 118 18.47 -9.24 1.28
CA GLY A 118 17.36 -9.31 0.34
C GLY A 118 17.43 -10.45 -0.69
N ARG A 119 18.40 -11.37 -0.58
CA ARG A 119 18.45 -12.57 -1.42
C ARG A 119 17.51 -13.65 -0.90
N LEU A 120 16.95 -14.42 -1.82
CA LEU A 120 16.13 -15.58 -1.51
C LEU A 120 17.07 -16.76 -1.21
N LYS A 121 16.94 -17.38 -0.03
CA LYS A 121 17.75 -18.55 0.37
C LYS A 121 17.42 -19.77 -0.48
N THR A 122 16.14 -19.96 -0.79
CA THR A 122 15.63 -21.08 -1.60
C THR A 122 14.22 -20.76 -2.09
N ILE A 123 13.86 -21.27 -3.27
CA ILE A 123 12.50 -21.16 -3.80
C ILE A 123 11.59 -22.13 -3.02
N PRO A 124 10.53 -21.65 -2.33
CA PRO A 124 9.69 -22.52 -1.52
C PRO A 124 8.98 -23.59 -2.39
N ALA A 125 9.01 -24.85 -1.94
CA ALA A 125 8.27 -25.93 -2.60
C ALA A 125 6.75 -25.87 -2.31
N GLN A 126 6.36 -25.45 -1.09
CA GLN A 126 4.96 -25.36 -0.68
C GLN A 126 4.26 -24.19 -1.36
N ARG A 127 3.09 -24.44 -1.97
CA ARG A 127 2.33 -23.45 -2.76
C ARG A 127 2.06 -22.15 -2.00
N LYS A 128 1.53 -22.22 -0.76
CA LYS A 128 1.23 -21.03 0.06
C LYS A 128 2.47 -20.14 0.27
N LYS A 129 3.57 -20.74 0.74
CA LYS A 129 4.83 -20.04 0.98
C LYS A 129 5.41 -19.47 -0.31
N LYS A 130 5.36 -20.25 -1.41
CA LYS A 130 5.80 -19.81 -2.73
C LYS A 130 5.02 -18.59 -3.19
N MET A 131 3.70 -18.60 -3.06
CA MET A 131 2.85 -17.48 -3.43
C MET A 131 3.16 -16.22 -2.61
N ILE A 132 3.40 -16.34 -1.31
CA ILE A 132 3.82 -15.21 -0.46
C ILE A 132 5.12 -14.58 -0.97
N VAL A 133 6.12 -15.40 -1.29
CA VAL A 133 7.41 -14.95 -1.85
C VAL A 133 7.22 -14.30 -3.21
N LEU A 134 6.44 -14.91 -4.12
CA LEU A 134 6.21 -14.37 -5.46
C LEU A 134 5.41 -13.06 -5.41
N HIS A 135 4.39 -12.96 -4.54
CA HIS A 135 3.63 -11.73 -4.35
C HIS A 135 4.54 -10.60 -3.83
N HIS A 136 5.50 -10.92 -2.97
CA HIS A 136 6.49 -9.97 -2.51
C HIS A 136 7.40 -9.50 -3.65
N ILE A 137 8.01 -10.43 -4.39
CA ILE A 137 8.89 -10.10 -5.54
C ILE A 137 8.12 -9.26 -6.59
N GLY A 138 6.92 -9.69 -6.98
CA GLY A 138 6.10 -8.96 -7.94
C GLY A 138 5.68 -7.57 -7.45
N SER A 139 5.53 -7.37 -6.14
CA SER A 139 5.20 -6.05 -5.58
C SER A 139 6.33 -5.02 -5.65
N LEU A 140 7.56 -5.46 -5.93
CA LEU A 140 8.72 -4.59 -6.11
C LEU A 140 8.87 -4.09 -7.56
N LEU A 141 8.06 -4.61 -8.49
CA LEU A 141 8.03 -4.17 -9.89
C LEU A 141 7.07 -2.98 -10.07
N GLU A 142 7.42 -2.07 -10.98
CA GLU A 142 6.57 -0.94 -11.36
C GLU A 142 5.33 -1.40 -12.15
N LYS A 143 4.14 -0.97 -11.73
CA LYS A 143 2.86 -1.24 -12.39
C LYS A 143 2.75 -0.50 -13.73
N GLY A 144 2.28 -1.19 -14.76
CA GLY A 144 2.10 -0.63 -16.11
C GLY A 144 3.40 -0.51 -16.92
N ARG A 145 4.53 -0.94 -16.35
CA ARG A 145 5.81 -1.04 -17.06
C ARG A 145 5.89 -2.39 -17.77
N LYS A 146 6.38 -2.34 -19.00
CA LYS A 146 6.73 -3.51 -19.81
C LYS A 146 8.21 -3.83 -19.62
N TYR A 147 8.50 -5.06 -19.26
CA TYR A 147 9.84 -5.57 -18.99
C TYR A 147 10.25 -6.54 -20.10
N PRO A 148 11.27 -6.22 -20.91
CA PRO A 148 11.93 -7.22 -21.72
C PRO A 148 12.44 -8.39 -20.86
N GLU A 149 12.42 -9.60 -21.41
CA GLU A 149 12.88 -10.81 -20.71
C GLU A 149 14.24 -10.64 -20.03
N LYS A 150 15.18 -9.95 -20.69
CA LYS A 150 16.52 -9.68 -20.15
C LYS A 150 16.46 -8.83 -18.88
N GLU A 151 15.71 -7.73 -18.88
CA GLU A 151 15.56 -6.86 -17.72
C GLU A 151 14.87 -7.59 -16.56
N LEU A 152 13.84 -8.39 -16.87
CA LEU A 152 13.17 -9.18 -15.84
C LEU A 152 14.12 -10.24 -15.24
N ASN A 153 14.95 -10.89 -16.06
CA ASN A 153 15.94 -11.83 -15.57
C ASN A 153 16.96 -11.15 -14.66
N GLU A 154 17.48 -9.98 -15.04
CA GLU A 154 18.42 -9.19 -14.22
C GLU A 154 17.80 -8.79 -12.88
N PHE A 155 16.55 -8.32 -12.90
CA PHE A 155 15.78 -8.02 -11.70
C PHE A 155 15.61 -9.26 -10.81
N ILE A 156 15.23 -10.40 -11.36
CA ILE A 156 15.04 -11.62 -10.56
C ILE A 156 16.38 -12.14 -10.02
N GLN A 157 17.46 -12.00 -10.79
CA GLN A 157 18.80 -12.46 -10.43
C GLN A 157 19.36 -11.74 -9.20
N SER A 158 18.92 -10.50 -8.91
CA SER A 158 19.26 -9.85 -7.65
C SER A 158 18.73 -10.61 -6.42
N PHE A 159 17.66 -11.40 -6.58
CA PHE A 159 17.08 -12.22 -5.52
C PHE A 159 17.58 -13.67 -5.54
N HIS A 160 17.71 -14.31 -6.70
CA HIS A 160 18.06 -15.73 -6.80
C HIS A 160 18.64 -16.10 -8.18
N ASP A 161 19.63 -17.00 -8.20
CA ASP A 161 20.34 -17.36 -9.43
C ASP A 161 19.48 -18.22 -10.39
N ASP A 162 18.54 -19.00 -9.85
CA ASP A 162 17.48 -19.64 -10.64
C ASP A 162 16.35 -18.64 -10.98
N TYR A 163 16.72 -17.62 -11.77
CA TYR A 163 15.79 -16.60 -12.24
C TYR A 163 14.76 -17.15 -13.22
N ALA A 164 15.11 -18.23 -13.95
CA ALA A 164 14.23 -18.87 -14.91
C ALA A 164 13.02 -19.51 -14.22
N THR A 165 13.23 -20.18 -13.09
CA THR A 165 12.13 -20.75 -12.30
C THR A 165 11.24 -19.68 -11.70
N ILE A 166 11.79 -18.63 -11.08
CA ILE A 166 10.97 -17.54 -10.52
C ILE A 166 10.17 -16.83 -11.62
N ARG A 167 10.78 -16.55 -12.78
CA ARG A 167 10.09 -15.95 -13.93
C ARG A 167 8.92 -16.81 -14.40
N ARG A 168 9.11 -18.13 -14.48
CA ARG A 168 8.04 -19.08 -14.83
C ARG A 168 6.91 -19.07 -13.79
N GLU A 169 7.27 -19.04 -12.52
CA GLU A 169 6.32 -19.02 -11.41
C GLU A 169 5.53 -17.71 -11.29
N LEU A 170 6.12 -16.56 -11.68
CA LEU A 170 5.38 -15.29 -11.79
C LEU A 170 4.26 -15.35 -12.83
N ILE A 171 4.45 -16.11 -13.91
CA ILE A 171 3.41 -16.37 -14.91
C ILE A 171 2.37 -17.37 -14.39
N ILE A 172 2.82 -18.50 -13.81
CA ILE A 172 1.92 -19.52 -13.25
C ILE A 172 1.05 -18.95 -12.12
N GLY A 173 1.59 -18.01 -11.34
CA GLY A 173 0.88 -17.29 -10.29
C GLY A 173 -0.02 -16.16 -10.79
N SER A 174 -0.14 -15.95 -12.11
CA SER A 174 -0.88 -14.84 -12.72
C SER A 174 -0.45 -13.46 -12.20
N ILE A 175 0.77 -13.33 -11.69
CA ILE A 175 1.34 -12.06 -11.19
C ILE A 175 1.78 -11.21 -12.37
N MET A 176 2.31 -11.86 -13.41
CA MET A 176 2.66 -11.25 -14.67
C MET A 176 2.00 -12.01 -15.82
N TYR A 177 1.77 -11.32 -16.93
CA TYR A 177 1.52 -11.95 -18.22
C TYR A 177 2.75 -11.77 -19.11
N ARG A 178 2.85 -12.61 -20.16
CA ARG A 178 3.94 -12.58 -21.13
C ARG A 178 3.39 -12.58 -22.54
N GLU A 179 3.87 -11.68 -23.37
CA GLU A 179 3.60 -11.63 -24.81
C GLU A 179 4.88 -11.22 -25.55
N ASN A 180 5.28 -11.96 -26.59
CA ASN A 180 6.46 -11.65 -27.42
C ASN A 180 7.75 -11.35 -26.61
N SER A 181 8.01 -12.17 -25.57
CA SER A 181 9.15 -12.00 -24.65
C SER A 181 9.16 -10.69 -23.83
N ILE A 182 8.03 -10.01 -23.79
CA ILE A 182 7.75 -8.87 -22.92
C ILE A 182 6.84 -9.31 -21.78
N TYR A 183 7.16 -8.86 -20.58
CA TYR A 183 6.47 -9.18 -19.34
C TYR A 183 5.84 -7.92 -18.75
N GLU A 184 4.63 -8.01 -18.22
CA GLU A 184 4.00 -6.90 -17.54
C GLU A 184 3.17 -7.43 -16.35
N LEU A 185 3.12 -6.64 -15.28
CA LEU A 185 2.33 -6.97 -14.09
C LEU A 185 0.84 -7.00 -14.44
N ASN A 186 0.17 -8.07 -14.04
CA ASN A 186 -1.28 -8.12 -14.06
C ASN A 186 -1.86 -7.21 -12.96
N PRO A 187 -3.12 -6.72 -13.12
CA PRO A 187 -3.92 -6.19 -12.03
C PRO A 187 -3.87 -7.10 -10.80
N ARG A 188 -3.82 -6.51 -9.59
CA ARG A 188 -3.60 -7.25 -8.34
C ARG A 188 -4.70 -8.28 -8.09
N GLU A 189 -5.89 -8.00 -8.60
CA GLU A 189 -7.10 -8.83 -8.51
C GLU A 189 -6.99 -10.13 -9.34
N MET A 190 -6.05 -10.20 -10.29
CA MET A 190 -5.81 -11.39 -11.11
C MET A 190 -4.73 -12.31 -10.53
N TRP A 191 -4.03 -11.89 -9.49
CA TRP A 191 -2.95 -12.68 -8.91
C TRP A 191 -3.56 -13.90 -8.23
N ALA A 192 -2.95 -15.06 -8.45
CA ALA A 192 -3.43 -16.28 -7.82
C ALA A 192 -3.44 -16.12 -6.30
N ASP A 193 -4.52 -16.64 -5.68
CA ASP A 193 -4.69 -16.61 -4.24
C ASP A 193 -3.52 -17.33 -3.54
N ILE A 194 -3.19 -16.83 -2.36
CA ILE A 194 -2.11 -17.38 -1.55
C ILE A 194 -2.50 -18.75 -0.96
N GLY A 195 -3.80 -19.04 -0.84
CA GLY A 195 -4.31 -20.27 -0.24
C GLY A 195 -4.31 -20.25 1.29
#